data_AF-A0A1F5AHC9-F1
#
_entry.id   AF-A0A1F5AHC9-F1
#
_cell.length_a   1.000
_cell.length_b   1.000
_cell.length_c   1.000
_cell.angle_alpha   90.00
_cell.angle_beta   90.00
_cell.angle_gamma   90.00
#
_symmetry.space_group_name_H-M   'P 1'
#
loop_
_entity.id
_entity.type
_entity.pdbx_description
1 polymer ?
#
loop_
_entity_poly.entity_id
_entity_poly.type
_entity_poly.pdbx_seq_one_letter_code
_entity_poly.pdbx_strand_id
1 'polypeptide(L)'
;MIKDLVHRNAMAVLFTAKHLPEVGLETIEVKALGGNLFRIRTRLANTKAMPTMSYLAQKTNLYPKDMLKVSGTGAKVVAGGLLLDPYRDQVAYRKDRPEVQFLVVPGFGKVEHQFLVEGKGEVTLRYESRHGGKIVKTVKLE
;
A
#
# COMPACT_ATOMS: atom_id res chain seq x y z
N MET A 1 -0.97 -41.47 18.60
CA MET A 1 -1.41 -41.07 17.24
C MET A 1 -2.01 -39.68 17.18
N ILE A 2 -3.14 -39.32 17.84
CA ILE A 2 -3.66 -37.93 17.78
C ILE A 2 -2.72 -36.93 18.48
N LYS A 3 -2.22 -37.23 19.68
CA LYS A 3 -1.32 -36.34 20.45
C LYS A 3 0.00 -36.03 19.71
N ASP A 4 0.55 -36.99 18.98
CA ASP A 4 1.75 -36.80 18.15
C ASP A 4 1.49 -35.98 16.87
N LEU A 5 0.26 -35.73 16.46
CA LEU A 5 -0.02 -34.86 15.30
C LEU A 5 -0.27 -33.41 15.74
N VAL A 6 -0.55 -33.19 17.03
CA VAL A 6 -0.84 -31.85 17.57
C VAL A 6 0.38 -30.95 17.44
N HIS A 7 1.60 -31.45 17.70
CA HIS A 7 2.80 -30.63 17.59
C HIS A 7 3.07 -30.20 16.14
N ARG A 8 2.86 -31.08 15.15
CA ARG A 8 3.00 -30.73 13.72
C ARG A 8 2.00 -29.66 13.30
N ASN A 9 0.74 -29.81 13.71
CA ASN A 9 -0.30 -28.82 13.42
C ASN A 9 0.01 -27.48 14.10
N ALA A 10 0.45 -27.50 15.37
CA ALA A 10 0.87 -26.32 16.10
C ALA A 10 2.05 -25.62 15.40
N MET A 11 3.05 -26.37 14.96
CA MET A 11 4.20 -25.82 14.22
C MET A 11 3.77 -25.19 12.90
N ALA A 12 2.85 -25.82 12.15
CA ALA A 12 2.32 -25.25 10.92
C ALA A 12 1.57 -23.93 11.18
N VAL A 13 0.77 -23.86 12.25
CA VAL A 13 0.07 -22.64 12.65
C VAL A 13 1.05 -21.54 13.06
N LEU A 14 2.02 -21.84 13.91
CA LEU A 14 3.03 -20.87 14.37
C LEU A 14 3.88 -20.37 13.20
N PHE A 15 4.30 -21.27 12.31
CA PHE A 15 5.06 -20.90 11.12
C PHE A 15 4.25 -19.98 10.21
N THR A 16 2.99 -20.32 9.93
CA THR A 16 2.11 -19.50 9.09
C THR A 16 1.85 -18.14 9.75
N ALA A 17 1.59 -18.11 11.06
CA ALA A 17 1.39 -16.87 11.82
C ALA A 17 2.61 -15.94 11.74
N LYS A 18 3.83 -16.50 11.85
CA LYS A 18 5.09 -15.74 11.71
C LYS A 18 5.27 -15.12 10.33
N HIS A 19 4.66 -15.71 9.30
CA HIS A 19 4.76 -15.29 7.90
C HIS A 19 3.53 -14.53 7.39
N LEU A 20 2.55 -14.22 8.26
CA LEU A 20 1.46 -13.29 7.95
C LEU A 20 2.03 -11.94 7.46
N PRO A 21 1.33 -11.24 6.56
CA PRO A 21 1.84 -10.02 5.94
C PRO A 21 2.17 -8.95 6.97
N GLU A 22 3.35 -8.35 6.85
CA GLU A 22 3.79 -7.21 7.66
C GLU A 22 4.19 -6.11 6.70
N VAL A 23 3.28 -5.16 6.50
CA VAL A 23 3.42 -4.11 5.49
C VAL A 23 3.99 -2.86 6.15
N GLY A 24 5.01 -2.26 5.53
CA GLY A 24 5.52 -0.94 5.85
C GLY A 24 5.10 0.08 4.80
N LEU A 25 4.83 1.32 5.22
CA LEU A 25 4.55 2.46 4.34
C LEU A 25 5.68 3.48 4.37
N GLU A 26 6.38 3.59 3.25
CA GLU A 26 7.49 4.52 3.05
C GLU A 26 7.11 5.62 2.06
N THR A 27 7.64 6.82 2.31
CA THR A 27 7.54 7.95 1.38
C THR A 27 8.92 8.06 0.75
N ILE A 28 9.04 7.70 -0.53
CA ILE A 28 10.33 7.64 -1.22
C ILE A 28 10.78 9.05 -1.59
N GLU A 29 9.85 9.85 -2.10
CA GLU A 29 10.15 11.15 -2.69
C GLU A 29 8.96 12.09 -2.49
N VAL A 30 9.25 13.32 -2.09
CA VAL A 30 8.32 14.44 -2.10
C VAL A 30 9.04 15.56 -2.85
N LYS A 31 8.57 15.86 -4.07
CA LYS A 31 9.22 16.82 -4.95
C LYS A 31 8.24 17.89 -5.41
N ALA A 32 8.59 19.15 -5.21
CA ALA A 32 7.85 20.27 -5.77
C ALA A 32 8.04 20.32 -7.30
N LEU A 33 6.93 20.41 -8.05
CA LEU A 33 6.90 20.56 -9.50
C LEU A 33 6.61 22.00 -9.94
N GLY A 34 6.38 22.91 -8.98
CA GLY A 34 6.00 24.31 -9.22
C GLY A 34 4.49 24.53 -9.13
N GLY A 35 4.06 25.78 -8.93
CA GLY A 35 2.64 26.13 -8.88
C GLY A 35 1.85 25.47 -7.73
N ASN A 36 2.50 25.21 -6.59
CA ASN A 36 1.94 24.42 -5.46
C ASN A 36 1.60 22.96 -5.81
N LEU A 37 2.17 22.42 -6.90
CA LEU A 37 2.04 21.01 -7.26
C LEU A 37 3.21 20.21 -6.69
N PHE A 38 2.90 19.14 -5.99
CA PHE A 38 3.86 18.24 -5.37
C PHE A 38 3.67 16.82 -5.90
N ARG A 39 4.79 16.18 -6.22
CA ARG A 39 4.88 14.77 -6.55
C ARG A 39 5.24 14.00 -5.29
N ILE A 40 4.37 13.09 -4.89
CA ILE A 40 4.59 12.20 -3.74
C ILE A 40 4.69 10.78 -4.27
N ARG A 41 5.84 10.13 -4.07
CA ARG A 41 6.02 8.70 -4.35
C ARG A 41 6.03 7.92 -3.05
N THR A 42 5.22 6.87 -3.01
CA THR A 42 5.09 6.00 -1.85
C THR A 42 5.45 4.57 -2.20
N ARG A 43 5.91 3.83 -1.20
CA ARG A 43 6.21 2.40 -1.30
C ARG A 43 5.54 1.67 -0.17
N LEU A 44 4.74 0.68 -0.53
CA LEU A 44 4.25 -0.33 0.39
C LEU A 44 5.12 -1.57 0.20
N ALA A 45 5.83 -1.99 1.24
CA ALA A 45 6.69 -3.16 1.19
C ALA A 45 6.25 -4.17 2.24
N ASN A 46 6.22 -5.46 1.87
CA ASN A 46 5.91 -6.54 2.79
C ASN A 46 7.18 -7.34 3.08
N THR A 47 7.57 -7.39 4.34
CA THR A 47 8.79 -8.11 4.78
C THR A 47 8.56 -9.62 4.94
N LYS A 48 7.31 -10.09 4.76
CA LYS A 48 6.88 -11.47 5.03
C LYS A 48 6.45 -12.18 3.76
N ALA A 49 6.39 -13.51 3.84
CA ALA A 49 6.17 -14.38 2.70
C ALA A 49 4.71 -14.38 2.20
N MET A 50 3.74 -14.21 3.09
CA MET A 50 2.33 -14.22 2.68
C MET A 50 1.95 -12.86 2.09
N PRO A 51 1.27 -12.83 0.94
CA PRO A 51 0.69 -11.60 0.42
C PRO A 51 -0.45 -11.12 1.31
N THR A 52 -0.83 -9.86 1.17
CA THR A 52 -1.96 -9.29 1.91
C THR A 52 -3.32 -9.86 1.48
N MET A 53 -3.41 -10.38 0.25
CA MET A 53 -4.60 -11.01 -0.29
C MET A 53 -4.24 -12.20 -1.19
N SER A 54 -4.88 -13.35 -0.97
CA SER A 54 -4.67 -14.54 -1.81
C SER A 54 -5.25 -14.36 -3.21
N TYR A 55 -4.69 -15.06 -4.20
CA TYR A 55 -5.20 -15.02 -5.57
C TYR A 55 -6.66 -15.44 -5.67
N LEU A 56 -7.08 -16.48 -4.92
CA LEU A 56 -8.47 -16.92 -4.89
C LEU A 56 -9.39 -15.81 -4.38
N ALA A 57 -9.03 -15.14 -3.28
CA ALA A 57 -9.81 -14.05 -2.73
C ALA A 57 -9.93 -12.87 -3.71
N GLN A 58 -8.86 -12.57 -4.45
CA GLN A 58 -8.87 -11.56 -5.52
C GLN A 58 -9.81 -11.95 -6.66
N LYS A 59 -9.72 -13.21 -7.12
CA LYS A 59 -10.51 -13.73 -8.24
C LYS A 59 -12.01 -13.76 -7.93
N THR A 60 -12.38 -14.13 -6.71
CA THR A 60 -13.79 -14.23 -6.29
C THR A 60 -14.32 -12.95 -5.64
N ASN A 61 -13.51 -11.89 -5.56
CA ASN A 61 -13.85 -10.66 -4.82
C ASN A 61 -14.40 -10.95 -3.40
N LEU A 62 -13.77 -11.90 -2.68
CA LEU A 62 -14.27 -12.39 -1.40
C LEU A 62 -14.42 -11.29 -0.34
N TYR A 63 -13.55 -10.28 -0.41
CA TYR A 63 -13.60 -9.08 0.42
C TYR A 63 -12.91 -7.92 -0.31
N PRO A 64 -13.08 -6.66 0.15
CA PRO A 64 -12.46 -5.50 -0.49
C PRO A 64 -10.94 -5.62 -0.56
N LYS A 65 -10.36 -5.22 -1.70
CA LYS A 65 -8.90 -5.11 -1.86
C LYS A 65 -8.32 -4.09 -0.89
N ASP A 66 -7.01 -4.17 -0.66
CA ASP A 66 -6.32 -3.19 0.16
C ASP A 66 -6.41 -1.81 -0.48
N MET A 67 -6.45 -0.78 0.36
CA MET A 67 -6.65 0.60 -0.07
C MET A 67 -5.53 1.48 0.44
N LEU A 68 -4.92 2.24 -0.46
CA LEU A 68 -4.09 3.39 -0.13
C LEU A 68 -4.87 4.66 -0.47
N LYS A 69 -5.18 5.46 0.54
CA LYS A 69 -5.90 6.72 0.42
C LYS A 69 -5.00 7.89 0.78
N VAL A 70 -5.10 8.95 -0.01
CA VAL A 70 -4.44 10.23 0.23
C VAL A 70 -5.49 11.27 0.58
N SER A 71 -5.28 12.02 1.66
CA SER A 71 -6.21 13.08 2.10
C SER A 71 -5.45 14.21 2.77
N GLY A 72 -5.87 15.46 2.55
CA GLY A 72 -5.38 16.63 3.28
C GLY A 72 -6.43 17.73 3.29
N THR A 73 -6.45 18.55 4.34
CA THR A 73 -7.43 19.65 4.49
C THR A 73 -7.18 20.80 3.52
N GLY A 74 -5.93 21.01 3.11
CA GLY A 74 -5.51 22.05 2.15
C GLY A 74 -4.86 21.50 0.89
N ALA A 75 -5.05 20.21 0.60
CA ALA A 75 -4.35 19.49 -0.47
C ALA A 75 -5.33 18.65 -1.31
N LYS A 76 -5.34 18.92 -2.62
CA LYS A 76 -6.18 18.23 -3.60
C LYS A 76 -5.32 17.26 -4.40
N VAL A 77 -5.73 15.99 -4.45
CA VAL A 77 -5.08 14.99 -5.31
C VAL A 77 -5.57 15.19 -6.74
N VAL A 78 -4.67 15.58 -7.64
CA VAL A 78 -4.98 15.82 -9.06
C VAL A 78 -4.83 14.54 -9.86
N ALA A 79 -3.80 13.74 -9.57
CA ALA A 79 -3.56 12.46 -10.22
C ALA A 79 -2.98 11.46 -9.23
N GLY A 80 -3.29 10.17 -9.43
CA GLY A 80 -2.80 9.11 -8.58
C GLY A 80 -2.81 7.79 -9.34
N GLY A 81 -1.75 7.00 -9.17
CA GLY A 81 -1.61 5.76 -9.93
C GLY A 81 -0.50 4.86 -9.43
N LEU A 82 -0.45 3.67 -10.04
CA LEU A 82 0.62 2.71 -9.81
C LEU A 82 1.88 3.17 -10.55
N LEU A 83 3.00 3.23 -9.85
CA LEU A 83 4.31 3.50 -10.44
C LEU A 83 4.84 2.19 -11.04
N LEU A 84 4.91 2.13 -12.37
CA LEU A 84 5.36 0.94 -13.11
C LEU A 84 6.88 0.91 -13.23
N ASP A 85 7.49 2.05 -13.54
CA ASP A 85 8.94 2.19 -13.68
C ASP A 85 9.38 3.55 -13.12
N PRO A 86 10.06 3.59 -11.95
CA PRO A 86 10.58 4.81 -11.35
C PRO A 86 11.64 5.52 -12.19
N TYR A 87 12.44 4.77 -12.96
CA TYR A 87 13.56 5.29 -13.75
C TYR A 87 13.09 5.91 -15.06
N ARG A 88 11.98 5.41 -15.62
CA ARG A 88 11.33 5.95 -16.82
C ARG A 88 10.16 6.89 -16.53
N ASP A 89 9.88 7.17 -15.26
CA ASP A 89 8.73 7.95 -14.79
C ASP A 89 7.38 7.47 -15.37
N GLN A 90 7.24 6.14 -15.52
CA GLN A 90 6.02 5.54 -16.06
C GLN A 90 5.02 5.26 -14.95
N VAL A 91 3.87 5.93 -15.03
CA VAL A 91 2.78 5.82 -14.05
C VAL A 91 1.47 5.49 -14.75
N ALA A 92 0.80 4.45 -14.26
CA ALA A 92 -0.56 4.12 -14.66
C ALA A 92 -1.56 4.91 -13.80
N TYR A 93 -1.86 6.14 -14.22
CA TYR A 93 -2.82 7.00 -13.53
C TYR A 93 -4.26 6.48 -13.65
N ARG A 94 -5.04 6.64 -12.57
CA ARG A 94 -6.48 6.41 -12.59
C ARG A 94 -7.20 7.67 -13.04
N LYS A 95 -8.21 7.48 -13.90
CA LYS A 95 -9.09 8.57 -14.37
C LYS A 95 -10.03 9.05 -13.27
N ASP A 96 -10.60 8.11 -12.51
CA ASP A 96 -11.60 8.39 -11.49
C ASP A 96 -11.02 8.14 -10.09
N ARG A 97 -11.32 9.05 -9.16
CA ARG A 97 -10.88 9.01 -7.75
C ARG A 97 -9.37 8.75 -7.59
N PRO A 98 -8.50 9.61 -8.12
CA PRO A 98 -7.05 9.46 -8.04
C PRO A 98 -6.53 9.36 -6.60
N GLU A 99 -7.28 9.89 -5.63
CA GLU A 99 -6.97 9.86 -4.21
C GLU A 99 -7.01 8.46 -3.57
N VAL A 100 -7.61 7.45 -4.24
CA VAL A 100 -7.70 6.07 -3.75
C VAL A 100 -7.10 5.08 -4.75
N GLN A 101 -6.14 4.30 -4.27
CA GLN A 101 -5.53 3.20 -5.01
C GLN A 101 -5.95 1.86 -4.39
N PHE A 102 -6.47 0.95 -5.21
CA PHE A 102 -6.74 -0.43 -4.81
C PHE A 102 -5.56 -1.30 -5.21
N LEU A 103 -5.05 -2.09 -4.27
CA LEU A 103 -3.84 -2.87 -4.49
C LEU A 103 -3.84 -4.17 -3.67
N VAL A 104 -2.81 -4.96 -3.91
CA VAL A 104 -2.42 -6.12 -3.10
C VAL A 104 -0.91 -6.06 -2.96
N VAL A 105 -0.39 -6.15 -1.73
CA VAL A 105 1.06 -6.17 -1.51
C VAL A 105 1.54 -7.62 -1.57
N PRO A 106 2.41 -7.97 -2.53
CA PRO A 106 2.92 -9.32 -2.66
C PRO A 106 3.84 -9.70 -1.49
N GLY A 107 4.01 -11.00 -1.26
CA GLY A 107 4.98 -11.50 -0.29
C GLY A 107 6.42 -11.17 -0.70
N PHE A 108 7.25 -10.75 0.25
CA PHE A 108 8.62 -10.26 0.04
C PHE A 108 8.77 -9.23 -1.09
N GLY A 109 7.69 -8.53 -1.41
CA GLY A 109 7.64 -7.62 -2.53
C GLY A 109 7.16 -6.25 -2.12
N LYS A 110 7.03 -5.39 -3.11
CA LYS A 110 6.67 -3.99 -2.93
C LYS A 110 5.73 -3.52 -4.02
N VAL A 111 4.92 -2.53 -3.69
CA VAL A 111 4.04 -1.82 -4.61
C VAL A 111 4.29 -0.33 -4.43
N GLU A 112 4.57 0.35 -5.53
CA GLU A 112 4.92 1.77 -5.53
C GLU A 112 3.81 2.57 -6.19
N HIS A 113 3.51 3.74 -5.64
CA HIS A 113 2.49 4.63 -6.17
C HIS A 113 3.05 6.03 -6.33
N GLN A 114 2.48 6.76 -7.27
CA GLN A 114 2.76 8.17 -7.47
C GLN A 114 1.45 8.95 -7.37
N PHE A 115 1.49 10.02 -6.58
CA PHE A 115 0.42 10.99 -6.45
C PHE A 115 0.93 12.37 -6.83
N LEU A 116 0.11 13.11 -7.57
CA LEU A 116 0.26 14.53 -7.81
C LEU A 116 -0.75 15.25 -6.94
N VAL A 117 -0.25 16.07 -6.03
CA VAL A 117 -1.04 16.77 -5.02
C VAL A 117 -0.83 18.26 -5.17
N GLU A 118 -1.90 18.99 -5.39
CA GLU A 118 -1.91 20.44 -5.49
C GLU A 118 -2.37 21.04 -4.16
N GLY A 119 -1.60 21.96 -3.59
CA GLY A 119 -1.97 22.64 -2.35
C GLY A 119 -0.79 22.86 -1.43
N LYS A 120 -1.06 23.08 -0.15
CA LYS A 120 -0.06 23.36 0.89
C LYS A 120 -0.44 22.70 2.20
N GLY A 121 0.55 22.52 3.08
CA GLY A 121 0.34 21.98 4.42
C GLY A 121 0.58 20.49 4.47
N GLU A 122 -0.24 19.77 5.23
CA GLU A 122 0.02 18.38 5.59
C GLU A 122 -0.93 17.41 4.88
N VAL A 123 -0.37 16.31 4.37
CA VAL A 123 -1.07 15.25 3.65
C VAL A 123 -0.94 13.95 4.40
N THR A 124 -2.07 13.30 4.62
CA THR A 124 -2.17 11.99 5.28
C THR A 124 -2.29 10.89 4.23
N LEU A 125 -1.35 9.96 4.28
CA LEU A 125 -1.37 8.69 3.57
C LEU A 125 -1.92 7.62 4.51
N ARG A 126 -3.06 7.02 4.15
CA ARG A 126 -3.71 5.98 4.94
C ARG A 126 -3.79 4.69 4.14
N TYR A 127 -3.10 3.67 4.62
CA TYR A 127 -3.18 2.33 4.11
C TYR A 127 -4.11 1.48 4.98
N GLU A 128 -5.02 0.75 4.36
CA GLU A 128 -5.94 -0.17 5.02
C GLU A 128 -5.92 -1.52 4.32
N SER A 129 -5.63 -2.57 5.09
CA SER A 129 -5.70 -3.96 4.65
C SER A 129 -6.39 -4.80 5.70
N ARG A 130 -7.13 -5.82 5.25
CA ARG A 130 -7.74 -6.79 6.15
C ARG A 130 -6.71 -7.60 6.92
N HIS A 131 -5.60 -7.97 6.26
CA HIS A 131 -4.58 -8.85 6.82
C HIS A 131 -3.25 -8.14 7.07
N GLY A 132 -2.93 -7.08 6.31
CA GLY A 132 -1.71 -6.28 6.50
C GLY A 132 -1.86 -5.12 7.50
N GLY A 133 -3.01 -5.00 8.17
CA GLY A 133 -3.26 -3.96 9.18
C GLY A 133 -3.61 -2.59 8.60
N LYS A 134 -3.54 -1.57 9.46
CA LYS A 134 -3.80 -0.17 9.12
C LYS A 134 -2.58 0.67 9.44
N ILE A 135 -2.17 1.51 8.51
CA ILE A 135 -0.99 2.36 8.65
C ILE A 135 -1.40 3.78 8.26
N VAL A 136 -1.02 4.74 9.10
CA VAL A 136 -1.24 6.16 8.83
C VAL A 136 0.11 6.83 8.86
N LYS A 137 0.41 7.61 7.82
CA LYS A 137 1.64 8.37 7.72
C LYS A 137 1.32 9.76 7.21
N THR A 138 1.96 10.76 7.82
CA THR A 138 1.76 12.14 7.43
C THR A 138 3.01 12.70 6.79
N VAL A 139 2.80 13.54 5.77
CA VAL A 139 3.84 14.14 4.94
C VAL A 139 3.54 15.62 4.81
N LYS A 140 4.53 16.47 5.10
CA LYS A 140 4.41 17.91 4.90
C LYS A 140 4.78 18.29 3.46
N LEU A 141 3.99 19.18 2.89
CA LEU A 141 4.22 19.83 1.60
C LEU A 141 4.88 21.18 1.88
N GLU A 142 6.21 21.18 1.84
CA GLU A 142 7.07 22.36 2.03
C GLU A 142 7.85 22.65 0.74
#